data_AF-A0A8C4RT53-F1
#
_entry.id   AF-A0A8C4RT53-F1
#
_cell.length_a   1.000
_cell.length_b   1.000
_cell.length_c   1.000
_cell.angle_alpha   90.00
_cell.angle_beta   90.00
_cell.angle_gamma   90.00
#
_symmetry.space_group_name_H-M   'P 1'
#
loop_
_entity.id
_entity.type
_entity.pdbx_description
1 polymer ?
#
loop_
_entity_poly.entity_id
_entity_poly.type
_entity_poly.pdbx_seq_one_letter_code
_entity_poly.pdbx_strand_id
1 'polypeptide(L)'
;MGRLHSERYILYMVEAEDYDTCKPQSKDQVRWECNRPLALNGPEKFSEKFQEGETYYYISRPIHHHGEQCLKLKVKVVGQNGKHSVFCSLFAE
;
A
#
# COMPACT_ATOMS: atom_id res chain seq x y z
N MET A 1 20.13 4.31 12.97
CA MET A 1 20.47 4.69 11.58
C MET A 1 19.52 3.92 10.66
N GLY A 2 18.25 4.34 10.62
CA GLY A 2 17.20 3.64 9.87
C GLY A 2 17.26 4.04 8.40
N ARG A 3 17.44 3.08 7.51
CA ARG A 3 17.48 3.27 6.05
C ARG A 3 16.13 3.85 5.61
N LEU A 4 16.08 5.17 5.43
CA LEU A 4 15.06 5.80 4.61
C LEU A 4 15.34 5.38 3.17
N HIS A 5 14.83 4.22 2.76
CA HIS A 5 14.80 3.90 1.33
C HIS A 5 13.96 4.99 0.67
N SER A 6 14.67 5.84 -0.07
CA SER A 6 14.17 7.02 -0.76
C SER A 6 13.34 6.66 -1.99
N GLU A 7 12.54 5.60 -1.85
CA GLU A 7 11.82 4.96 -2.93
C GLU A 7 10.36 5.41 -2.83
N ARG A 8 9.94 6.19 -3.83
CA ARG A 8 8.56 6.67 -3.91
C ARG A 8 7.75 5.62 -4.64
N TYR A 9 6.62 5.22 -4.08
CA TYR A 9 5.73 4.23 -4.68
C TYR A 9 4.28 4.66 -4.58
N ILE A 10 3.49 4.14 -5.50
CA ILE A 10 2.04 4.30 -5.53
C ILE A 10 1.42 3.01 -5.02
N LEU A 11 0.51 3.13 -4.08
CA LEU A 11 -0.30 2.04 -3.58
C LEU A 11 -1.60 1.97 -4.36
N TYR A 12 -1.86 0.79 -4.90
CA TYR A 12 -3.09 0.46 -5.59
C TYR A 12 -3.90 -0.48 -4.71
N MET A 13 -5.19 -0.20 -4.59
CA MET A 13 -6.15 -1.17 -4.04
C MET A 13 -6.72 -1.95 -5.22
N VAL A 14 -6.44 -3.24 -5.25
CA VAL A 14 -6.74 -4.11 -6.38
C VAL A 14 -7.61 -5.29 -5.96
N GLU A 15 -8.13 -6.00 -6.95
CA GLU A 15 -8.84 -7.27 -6.73
C GLU A 15 -7.84 -8.43 -6.55
N ALA A 16 -8.34 -9.59 -6.15
CA ALA A 16 -7.50 -10.77 -5.90
C ALA A 16 -6.69 -11.19 -7.15
N GLU A 17 -7.29 -11.12 -8.35
CA GLU A 17 -6.66 -11.51 -9.62
C GLU A 17 -5.46 -10.60 -9.98
N ASP A 18 -5.66 -9.29 -9.83
CA ASP A 18 -4.65 -8.25 -10.05
C ASP A 18 -3.53 -8.31 -8.99
N TYR A 19 -3.89 -8.66 -7.76
CA TYR A 19 -2.96 -8.85 -6.65
C TYR A 19 -1.98 -9.97 -6.95
N ASP A 20 -2.41 -11.08 -7.53
CA ASP A 20 -1.54 -12.19 -7.91
C ASP A 20 -0.57 -11.79 -9.04
N THR A 21 -1.07 -11.08 -10.05
CA THR A 21 -0.29 -10.67 -11.23
C THR A 21 0.51 -9.37 -11.06
N CYS A 22 0.35 -8.66 -9.94
CA CYS A 22 0.96 -7.35 -9.68
C CYS A 22 0.65 -6.28 -10.73
N LYS A 23 -0.54 -6.34 -11.31
CA LYS A 23 -0.97 -5.40 -12.34
C LYS A 23 -2.28 -4.76 -11.92
N PRO A 24 -2.31 -3.45 -11.65
CA PRO A 24 -3.58 -2.78 -11.49
C PRO A 24 -4.28 -2.71 -12.85
N GLN A 25 -5.57 -3.03 -12.88
CA GLN A 25 -6.40 -2.93 -14.08
C GLN A 25 -6.47 -1.48 -14.62
N SER A 26 -6.51 -0.48 -13.73
CA SER A 26 -6.70 0.92 -14.07
C SER A 26 -5.88 1.88 -13.19
N LYS A 27 -5.61 3.09 -13.70
CA LYS A 27 -4.99 4.17 -12.93
C LYS A 27 -5.90 4.74 -11.84
N ASP A 28 -7.21 4.50 -11.93
CA ASP A 28 -8.17 4.97 -10.92
C ASP A 28 -8.16 4.11 -9.65
N GLN A 29 -7.49 2.95 -9.66
CA GLN A 29 -7.28 2.11 -8.47
C GLN A 29 -6.19 2.65 -7.53
N VAL A 30 -5.62 3.82 -7.84
CA VAL A 30 -4.66 4.49 -6.97
C VAL A 30 -5.34 4.87 -5.67
N ARG A 31 -4.84 4.29 -4.57
CA ARG A 31 -5.36 4.55 -3.24
C ARG A 31 -4.54 5.58 -2.49
N TRP A 32 -3.22 5.53 -2.68
CA TRP A 32 -2.30 6.42 -2.00
C TRP A 32 -0.97 6.56 -2.75
N GLU A 33 -0.31 7.70 -2.61
CA GLU A 33 1.01 7.96 -3.18
C GLU A 33 2.02 8.21 -2.06
N CYS A 34 2.86 7.21 -1.79
CA CYS A 34 3.93 7.30 -0.80
C CYS A 34 5.11 8.06 -1.41
N ASN A 35 5.03 9.39 -1.45
CA ASN A 35 6.04 10.25 -2.07
C ASN A 35 6.86 11.09 -1.07
N ARG A 36 6.57 10.98 0.24
CA ARG A 36 7.26 11.68 1.33
C ARG A 36 8.03 10.72 2.24
N PRO A 37 9.22 10.24 1.82
CA PRO A 37 10.02 9.34 2.65
C PRO A 37 10.48 10.02 3.96
N LEU A 38 10.75 11.33 3.94
CA LEU A 38 11.31 12.10 5.07
C LEU A 38 10.25 12.88 5.87
N ALA A 39 9.00 12.40 5.91
CA ALA A 39 7.97 13.10 6.66
C ALA A 39 8.41 13.29 8.13
N LEU A 40 8.52 14.54 8.58
CA LEU A 40 8.99 14.92 9.92
C LEU A 40 8.15 14.28 11.05
N ASN A 41 6.94 13.84 10.72
CA ASN A 41 5.93 13.30 11.63
C ASN A 41 5.90 11.75 11.67
N GLY A 42 6.91 11.07 11.11
CA GLY A 42 6.98 9.61 11.05
C GLY A 42 6.50 9.02 9.72
N PRO A 43 6.43 7.68 9.59
CA PRO A 43 6.07 7.02 8.34
C PRO A 43 4.67 7.45 7.90
N GLU A 44 4.53 7.76 6.60
CA GLU A 44 3.27 8.21 6.05
C GLU A 44 2.19 7.13 6.26
N LYS A 45 1.10 7.55 6.92
CA LYS A 45 -0.02 6.69 7.29
C LYS A 45 -1.25 7.17 6.55
N PHE A 46 -1.89 6.26 5.82
CA PHE A 46 -3.25 6.49 5.37
C PHE A 46 -4.22 5.65 6.22
N SER A 47 -5.36 6.26 6.52
CA SER A 47 -6.41 5.62 7.31
C SER A 47 -7.49 5.16 6.37
N GLU A 48 -7.76 3.86 6.39
CA GLU A 48 -8.75 3.24 5.53
C GLU A 48 -9.93 2.75 6.37
N LYS A 49 -11.13 2.88 5.82
CA LYS A 49 -12.32 2.33 6.49
C LYS A 49 -12.52 0.92 5.99
N PHE A 50 -12.11 -0.02 6.80
CA PHE A 50 -12.25 -1.44 6.52
C PHE A 50 -13.65 -1.91 6.92
N GLN A 51 -14.32 -2.61 6.02
CA GLN A 51 -15.55 -3.33 6.32
C GLN A 51 -15.20 -4.68 6.93
N GLU A 52 -15.98 -5.10 7.92
CA GLU A 52 -15.79 -6.40 8.57
C GLU A 52 -16.15 -7.56 7.62
N GLY A 53 -15.37 -8.64 7.69
CA GLY A 53 -15.58 -9.82 6.83
C GLY A 53 -14.93 -9.68 5.46
N GLU A 54 -14.52 -8.47 5.08
CA GLU A 54 -13.90 -8.20 3.79
C GLU A 54 -12.38 -8.42 3.81
N THR A 55 -11.84 -8.69 2.62
CA THR A 55 -10.40 -8.83 2.40
C THR A 55 -9.96 -7.84 1.34
N TYR A 56 -9.00 -6.99 1.70
CA TYR A 56 -8.47 -5.95 0.84
C TYR A 56 -7.08 -6.31 0.38
N TYR A 57 -6.82 -6.10 -0.91
CA TYR A 57 -5.56 -6.41 -1.55
C TYR A 57 -4.89 -5.12 -2.01
N TYR A 58 -3.64 -4.94 -1.60
CA TYR A 58 -2.84 -3.78 -1.96
C TYR A 58 -1.58 -4.22 -2.66
N ILE A 59 -1.21 -3.51 -3.72
CA ILE A 59 0.08 -3.65 -4.38
C ILE A 59 0.79 -2.29 -4.42
N SER A 60 2.11 -2.29 -4.28
CA SER A 60 2.94 -1.11 -4.47
C SER A 60 3.65 -1.17 -5.83
N ARG A 61 3.75 -0.02 -6.51
CA ARG A 61 4.62 0.14 -7.67
C ARG A 61 5.54 1.34 -7.50
N PRO A 62 6.85 1.20 -7.77
CA PRO A 62 7.76 2.32 -7.77
C PRO A 62 7.38 3.38 -8.81
N ILE A 63 7.53 4.66 -8.45
CA ILE A 63 7.24 5.80 -9.34
C ILE A 63 8.37 6.01 -10.36
N HIS A 64 9.62 5.81 -9.94
CA HIS A 64 10.82 6.18 -10.71
C HIS A 64 11.68 4.99 -11.14
N HIS A 65 11.41 3.79 -10.61
CA HIS A 65 12.13 2.58 -10.98
C HIS A 65 11.24 1.68 -11.83
N HIS A 66 11.74 1.24 -12.99
CA HIS A 66 11.11 0.18 -13.79
C HIS A 66 11.39 -1.21 -13.18
N GLY A 67 11.30 -1.34 -11.86
CA GLY A 67 11.49 -2.60 -11.16
C GLY A 67 10.24 -3.48 -11.28
N GLU A 68 10.42 -4.76 -11.57
CA GLU A 68 9.35 -5.77 -11.55
C GLU A 68 8.94 -6.19 -10.13
N GLN A 69 9.65 -5.68 -9.12
CA GLN A 69 9.38 -5.99 -7.72
C GLN A 69 8.20 -5.15 -7.23
N CYS A 70 7.05 -5.81 -7.13
CA CYS A 70 5.84 -5.30 -6.51
C CYS A 70 5.75 -5.80 -5.08
N LEU A 71 5.52 -4.90 -4.13
CA LEU A 71 5.22 -5.33 -2.77
C LEU A 71 3.72 -5.49 -2.62
N LYS A 72 3.33 -6.50 -1.85
CA LYS A 72 1.95 -6.93 -1.73
C LYS A 72 1.53 -6.93 -0.27
N LEU A 73 0.35 -6.40 0.04
CA LEU A 73 -0.25 -6.47 1.36
C LEU A 73 -1.68 -6.97 1.26
N LYS A 74 -1.99 -8.03 2.01
CA LYS A 74 -3.33 -8.56 2.16
C LYS A 74 -3.85 -8.22 3.55
N VAL A 75 -4.96 -7.50 3.62
CA VAL A 75 -5.61 -7.13 4.88
C VAL A 75 -6.91 -7.90 5.00
N LYS A 76 -6.97 -8.86 5.94
CA LYS A 76 -8.18 -9.59 6.27
C LYS A 76 -8.80 -9.02 7.54
N VAL A 77 -10.04 -8.54 7.46
CA VAL A 77 -10.72 -7.86 8.56
C VAL A 77 -11.60 -8.88 9.29
N VAL A 78 -11.14 -9.33 10.46
CA VAL A 78 -11.87 -10.27 11.31
C VAL A 78 -12.41 -9.53 12.55
N GLY A 79 -13.69 -9.20 12.56
CA GLY A 79 -14.40 -8.56 13.69
C GLY A 79 -14.74 -7.07 13.53
N GLN A 80 -15.54 -6.54 14.47
CA GLN A 80 -16.13 -5.19 14.43
C GLN A 80 -15.12 -4.06 14.69
N ASN A 81 -15.05 -3.13 13.72
CA ASN A 81 -14.74 -1.70 13.89
C ASN A 81 -13.47 -1.30 14.63
N GLY A 82 -12.31 -1.60 14.04
CA GLY A 82 -11.10 -0.79 14.24
C GLY A 82 -10.98 0.29 13.16
N LYS A 83 -10.46 1.49 13.46
CA LYS A 83 -9.82 2.33 12.43
C LYS A 83 -8.48 1.68 12.09
N HIS A 84 -8.45 0.79 11.12
CA HIS A 84 -7.16 0.22 10.69
C HIS A 84 -6.42 1.26 9.86
N SER A 85 -5.12 1.28 10.06
CA SER A 85 -4.22 2.24 9.44
C SER A 85 -3.20 1.47 8.66
N VAL A 86 -3.06 1.81 7.40
CA VAL A 86 -2.04 1.21 6.54
C VAL A 86 -0.90 2.22 6.47
N PHE A 87 0.30 1.77 6.83
CA PHE A 87 1.50 2.59 6.79
C PHE A 87 2.25 2.29 5.51
N CYS A 88 2.71 3.33 4.81
CA CYS A 88 3.59 3.18 3.66
C CYS A 88 4.80 2.29 4.01
N SER A 89 5.37 2.45 5.22
CA SER A 89 6.48 1.62 5.70
C SER A 89 6.22 0.11 5.74
N LEU A 90 4.97 -0.37 5.66
CA LEU A 90 4.69 -1.82 5.49
C LEU A 90 5.07 -2.34 4.10
N PHE A 91 5.24 -1.44 3.14
CA PHE A 91 5.66 -1.70 1.76
C PHE A 91 7.07 -1.14 1.51
N ALA A 92 7.91 -1.04 2.54
CA ALA A 92 9.33 -0.76 2.39
C ALA A 92 10.08 -1.93 3.05
N GLU A 93 10.68 -2.80 2.24
CA GLU A 93 11.55 -3.89 2.72
C GLU A 93 12.85 -3.35 3.34
#